data_AF-A0A2P0QJC9-F1
#
_entry.id   AF-A0A2P0QJC9-F1
#
_cell.length_a   1.000
_cell.length_b   1.000
_cell.length_c   1.000
_cell.angle_alpha   90.00
_cell.angle_beta   90.00
_cell.angle_gamma   90.00
#
_symmetry.space_group_name_H-M   'P 1'
#
loop_
_entity.id
_entity.type
_entity.pdbx_description
1 polymer ?
#
loop_
_entity_poly.entity_id
_entity_poly.type
_entity_poly.pdbx_seq_one_letter_code
_entity_poly.pdbx_strand_id
1 'polypeptide(L)'
;MKNSIKRYLAVVLVGMFLPALLLAEGDPDKDAPLDALGPVPVQLDNKQTPEKIELGKMLFFDPRLGGDASIACSDCHSPKEGWSFAAPISRGYPATVHWRSSQTIVNSAYYSKLFWAGASKSLEAQAPSAAKGGVAGNGEDDVMEARLAFIPEYRERFQDVFGDEWPLINNAWKAIAAFERTLVQRDTPFDKYMNDDGDALGEAEKRGLALFQGKANCVECHNGPLFSDQKYYNLGVPRHDGWLEDGMKQITFRFELYAKGVTEEDYRNLKDDPGLYFRTKQKRDKGKFRTPSLRYTLYTAPYMHNGAFFGLDEVIDFYNEGGGTNDFAANKTRILKPLGLTDDEKEDLLMFLESLSGEEILMEAPKLPKYEPLAMD
;
A
#
# COMPACT_ATOMS: atom_id res chain seq x y z
N MET A 1 -10.15 7.35 -83.59
CA MET A 1 -9.61 6.72 -82.36
C MET A 1 -10.41 7.21 -81.16
N LYS A 2 -11.09 6.28 -80.47
CA LYS A 2 -11.61 6.30 -79.07
C LYS A 2 -12.49 7.51 -78.64
N ASN A 3 -13.82 7.36 -78.43
CA ASN A 3 -14.52 6.76 -77.25
C ASN A 3 -13.93 7.23 -75.91
N SER A 4 -14.64 7.69 -74.86
CA SER A 4 -16.03 7.46 -74.42
C SER A 4 -16.34 8.37 -73.20
N ILE A 5 -17.56 8.94 -73.19
CA ILE A 5 -18.55 9.00 -72.09
C ILE A 5 -18.03 9.11 -70.64
N LYS A 6 -18.31 10.26 -69.99
CA LYS A 6 -18.34 10.41 -68.52
C LYS A 6 -19.68 9.91 -67.97
N ARG A 7 -19.66 8.90 -67.10
CA ARG A 7 -20.78 8.52 -66.23
C ARG A 7 -20.38 8.76 -64.77
N TYR A 8 -21.18 9.55 -64.07
CA TYR A 8 -21.16 9.70 -62.63
C TYR A 8 -21.64 8.39 -61.99
N LEU A 9 -20.84 7.80 -61.11
CA LEU A 9 -21.27 6.73 -60.22
C LEU A 9 -21.40 7.32 -58.82
N ALA A 10 -22.64 7.48 -58.36
CA ALA A 10 -22.94 7.68 -56.95
C ALA A 10 -22.81 6.31 -56.27
N VAL A 11 -21.83 6.16 -55.38
CA VAL A 11 -21.68 4.97 -54.53
C VAL A 11 -22.41 5.27 -53.22
N VAL A 12 -23.59 4.69 -53.05
CA VAL A 12 -24.28 4.61 -51.77
C VAL A 12 -23.65 3.47 -50.99
N LEU A 13 -22.78 3.80 -50.03
CA LEU A 13 -22.27 2.85 -49.04
C LEU A 13 -23.30 2.73 -47.91
N VAL A 14 -24.11 1.67 -47.96
CA VAL A 14 -24.91 1.23 -46.82
C VAL A 14 -23.94 0.55 -45.84
N GLY A 15 -23.45 1.32 -44.88
CA GLY A 15 -22.69 0.79 -43.74
C GLY A 15 -23.65 0.06 -42.80
N MET A 16 -23.53 -1.26 -42.72
CA MET A 16 -24.09 -2.04 -41.62
C MET A 16 -23.42 -1.58 -40.32
N PHE A 17 -24.15 -0.83 -39.50
CA PHE A 17 -23.80 -0.63 -38.09
C PHE A 17 -24.04 -1.95 -37.36
N LEU A 18 -22.99 -2.75 -37.20
CA LEU A 18 -22.90 -3.70 -36.10
C LEU A 18 -22.75 -2.87 -34.82
N PRO A 19 -23.59 -3.06 -33.79
CA PRO A 19 -23.34 -2.43 -32.51
C PRO A 19 -22.08 -3.10 -31.94
N ALA A 20 -20.96 -2.39 -32.02
CA ALA A 20 -19.81 -2.74 -31.20
C ALA A 20 -20.30 -2.69 -29.76
N LEU A 21 -20.33 -3.85 -29.09
CA LEU A 21 -20.29 -3.86 -27.63
C LEU A 21 -19.05 -3.03 -27.28
N LEU A 22 -19.28 -1.82 -26.77
CA LEU A 22 -18.25 -1.08 -26.06
C LEU A 22 -17.99 -1.86 -24.78
N LEU A 23 -17.13 -2.88 -24.88
CA LEU A 23 -16.29 -3.25 -23.75
C LEU A 23 -15.52 -1.98 -23.39
N ALA A 24 -15.51 -1.64 -22.10
CA ALA A 24 -14.75 -0.50 -21.62
C ALA A 24 -13.33 -0.59 -22.21
N GLU A 25 -12.89 0.43 -22.93
CA GLU A 25 -11.49 0.53 -23.37
C GLU A 25 -10.64 0.61 -22.11
N GLY A 26 -10.11 -0.55 -21.69
CA GLY A 26 -9.17 -0.73 -20.61
C GLY A 26 -7.81 -0.09 -20.91
N ASP A 27 -6.88 -0.20 -19.97
CA ASP A 27 -5.48 0.20 -20.20
C ASP A 27 -4.93 -0.56 -21.44
N PRO A 28 -4.25 0.10 -22.41
CA PRO A 28 -3.65 -0.60 -23.56
C PRO A 28 -2.61 -1.67 -23.19
N ASP A 29 -2.12 -1.69 -21.94
CA ASP A 29 -1.24 -2.75 -21.44
C ASP A 29 -2.02 -4.04 -21.12
N LYS A 30 -1.48 -5.20 -21.52
CA LYS A 30 -2.05 -6.49 -21.13
C LYS A 30 -1.87 -6.72 -19.64
N ASP A 31 -2.97 -6.82 -18.91
CA ASP A 31 -2.97 -7.17 -17.48
C ASP A 31 -2.28 -8.52 -17.23
N ALA A 32 -1.48 -8.57 -16.17
CA ALA A 32 -0.90 -9.82 -15.71
C ALA A 32 -2.03 -10.76 -15.23
N PRO A 33 -2.03 -12.05 -15.61
CA PRO A 33 -3.05 -12.97 -15.13
C PRO A 33 -3.04 -13.04 -13.60
N LEU A 34 -4.21 -13.14 -12.98
CA LEU A 34 -4.33 -13.47 -11.57
C LEU A 34 -3.72 -14.85 -11.34
N ASP A 35 -3.02 -15.01 -10.22
CA ASP A 35 -2.30 -16.24 -9.88
C ASP A 35 -2.07 -16.34 -8.38
N ALA A 36 -1.72 -17.53 -7.90
CA ALA A 36 -1.30 -17.75 -6.52
C ALA A 36 -0.04 -16.95 -6.21
N LEU A 37 0.10 -16.47 -4.97
CA LEU A 37 1.31 -15.74 -4.56
C LEU A 37 2.50 -16.69 -4.46
N GLY A 38 3.50 -16.48 -5.34
CA GLY A 38 4.73 -17.28 -5.38
C GLY A 38 5.66 -17.09 -4.17
N PRO A 39 6.86 -17.70 -4.17
CA PRO A 39 7.84 -17.51 -3.10
C PRO A 39 8.31 -16.05 -2.99
N VAL A 40 8.70 -15.67 -1.77
CA VAL A 40 9.23 -14.34 -1.47
C VAL A 40 10.45 -14.05 -2.35
N PRO A 41 10.52 -12.88 -3.02
CA PRO A 41 11.68 -12.51 -3.83
C PRO A 41 12.98 -12.49 -3.01
N VAL A 42 13.98 -13.25 -3.48
CA VAL A 42 15.30 -13.34 -2.86
C VAL A 42 16.04 -11.99 -2.98
N GLN A 43 16.59 -11.51 -1.86
CA GLN A 43 17.42 -10.30 -1.83
C GLN A 43 18.89 -10.66 -1.75
N LEU A 44 19.67 -10.21 -2.73
CA LEU A 44 21.09 -10.55 -2.84
C LEU A 44 21.97 -9.75 -1.87
N ASP A 45 21.60 -8.50 -1.62
CA ASP A 45 22.31 -7.53 -0.78
C ASP A 45 21.91 -7.58 0.70
N ASN A 46 20.79 -8.24 1.03
CA ASN A 46 20.36 -8.49 2.40
C ASN A 46 19.87 -9.94 2.60
N LYS A 47 20.82 -10.88 2.60
CA LYS A 47 20.55 -12.31 2.82
C LYS A 47 19.86 -12.55 4.16
N GLN A 48 18.86 -13.42 4.14
CA GLN A 48 18.08 -13.81 5.32
C GLN A 48 18.83 -14.89 6.13
N THR A 49 18.90 -14.72 7.45
CA THR A 49 19.32 -15.76 8.41
C THR A 49 18.36 -15.75 9.60
N PRO A 50 18.17 -16.88 10.32
CA PRO A 50 17.33 -16.90 11.51
C PRO A 50 17.72 -15.84 12.53
N GLU A 51 19.03 -15.64 12.74
CA GLU A 51 19.56 -14.69 13.72
C GLU A 51 19.26 -13.24 13.33
N LYS A 52 19.36 -12.91 12.04
CA LYS A 52 19.02 -11.57 11.52
C LYS A 52 17.53 -11.29 11.61
N ILE A 53 16.70 -12.29 11.30
CA ILE A 53 15.24 -12.19 11.40
C ILE A 53 14.82 -11.95 12.85
N GLU A 54 15.40 -12.69 13.80
CA GLU A 54 15.09 -12.49 15.23
C GLU A 54 15.55 -11.12 15.72
N LEU A 55 16.76 -10.68 15.36
CA LEU A 55 17.22 -9.32 15.65
C LEU A 55 16.27 -8.26 15.06
N GLY A 56 15.82 -8.47 13.83
CA GLY A 56 14.85 -7.61 13.16
C GLY A 56 13.50 -7.54 13.86
N LYS A 57 13.00 -8.69 14.32
CA LYS A 57 11.78 -8.78 15.11
C LYS A 57 11.91 -7.98 16.40
N MET A 58 13.00 -8.16 17.15
CA MET A 58 13.23 -7.39 18.38
C MET A 58 13.20 -5.88 18.10
N LEU A 59 13.95 -5.43 17.09
CA LEU A 59 14.04 -4.02 16.71
C LEU A 59 12.71 -3.43 16.22
N PHE A 60 11.90 -4.21 15.48
CA PHE A 60 10.59 -3.77 14.99
C PHE A 60 9.62 -3.41 16.13
N PHE A 61 9.71 -4.13 17.24
CA PHE A 61 8.90 -3.90 18.45
C PHE A 61 9.59 -2.97 19.46
N ASP A 62 10.79 -2.47 19.17
CA ASP A 62 11.57 -1.68 20.12
C ASP A 62 11.32 -0.17 19.95
N PRO A 63 10.64 0.49 20.91
CA PRO A 63 10.33 1.90 20.77
C PRO A 63 11.57 2.79 20.87
N ARG A 64 12.72 2.27 21.30
CA ARG A 64 13.98 3.02 21.44
C ARG A 64 14.55 3.51 20.10
N LEU A 65 14.04 2.99 18.98
CA LEU A 65 14.29 3.49 17.63
C LEU A 65 13.42 4.70 17.24
N GLY A 66 12.44 5.09 18.05
CA GLY A 66 11.74 6.37 17.94
C GLY A 66 12.53 7.52 18.55
N GLY A 67 12.33 8.75 18.09
CA GLY A 67 13.10 9.94 18.50
C GLY A 67 13.18 10.14 20.02
N ASP A 68 12.09 9.93 20.75
CA ASP A 68 12.00 10.02 22.22
C ASP A 68 11.87 8.67 22.92
N ALA A 69 12.13 7.58 22.20
CA ALA A 69 11.98 6.21 22.68
C ALA A 69 10.53 5.79 23.05
N SER A 70 9.50 6.45 22.49
CA SER A 70 8.09 6.19 22.82
C SER A 70 7.27 5.41 21.77
N ILE A 71 7.78 5.27 20.54
CA ILE A 71 7.07 4.66 19.41
C ILE A 71 7.96 3.65 18.70
N ALA A 72 7.47 2.42 18.54
CA ALA A 72 8.04 1.35 17.74
C ALA A 72 7.36 1.25 16.36
N CYS A 73 7.89 0.43 15.45
CA CYS A 73 7.22 0.14 14.18
C CYS A 73 5.85 -0.53 14.42
N SER A 74 5.80 -1.43 15.42
CA SER A 74 4.59 -2.16 15.81
C SER A 74 3.46 -1.29 16.35
N ASP A 75 3.73 -0.06 16.78
CA ASP A 75 2.69 0.88 17.23
C ASP A 75 1.79 1.38 16.09
N CYS A 76 2.30 1.35 14.85
CA CYS A 76 1.58 1.73 13.64
C CYS A 76 1.28 0.55 12.71
N HIS A 77 1.89 -0.61 12.99
CA HIS A 77 1.80 -1.85 12.24
C HIS A 77 1.59 -3.01 13.23
N SER A 78 0.48 -2.94 13.97
CA SER A 78 0.22 -3.81 15.11
C SER A 78 -0.26 -5.19 14.64
N PRO A 79 0.28 -6.30 15.18
CA PRO A 79 -0.21 -7.64 14.87
C PRO A 79 -1.71 -7.82 15.17
N LYS A 80 -2.26 -7.06 16.12
CA LYS A 80 -3.68 -7.14 16.53
C LYS A 80 -4.62 -6.30 15.66
N GLU A 81 -4.07 -5.58 14.70
CA GLU A 81 -4.79 -4.64 13.83
C GLU A 81 -4.42 -4.92 12.35
N GLY A 82 -4.31 -6.21 12.00
CA GLY A 82 -3.94 -6.65 10.66
C GLY A 82 -2.56 -6.20 10.19
N TRP A 83 -1.62 -5.97 11.11
CA TRP A 83 -0.30 -5.36 10.84
C TRP A 83 -0.39 -3.96 10.23
N SER A 84 -1.51 -3.28 10.50
CA SER A 84 -1.81 -1.91 10.11
C SER A 84 -2.10 -1.07 11.36
N PHE A 85 -2.91 -0.01 11.22
CA PHE A 85 -3.42 0.77 12.33
C PHE A 85 -4.93 0.93 12.17
N ALA A 86 -5.71 0.50 13.17
CA ALA A 86 -7.17 0.42 13.11
C ALA A 86 -7.86 1.79 13.29
N ALA A 87 -7.39 2.82 12.59
CA ALA A 87 -8.00 4.14 12.55
C ALA A 87 -7.75 4.81 11.19
N PRO A 88 -8.60 5.77 10.76
CA PRO A 88 -8.50 6.34 9.42
C PRO A 88 -7.17 7.00 9.09
N ILE A 89 -6.60 7.67 10.10
CA ILE A 89 -5.32 8.35 10.01
C ILE A 89 -4.39 7.76 11.05
N SER A 90 -3.20 7.39 10.60
CA SER A 90 -2.16 6.82 11.46
C SER A 90 -1.74 7.81 12.55
N ARG A 91 -1.27 7.27 13.68
CA ARG A 91 -0.61 8.07 14.71
C ARG A 91 0.71 8.64 14.17
N GLY A 92 1.15 9.73 14.78
CA GLY A 92 2.46 10.33 14.50
C GLY A 92 3.37 10.26 15.72
N TYR A 93 4.59 10.78 15.56
CA TYR A 93 5.47 11.15 16.66
C TYR A 93 4.72 12.08 17.64
N PRO A 94 5.01 12.07 18.96
CA PRO A 94 4.35 12.96 19.90
C PRO A 94 4.33 14.42 19.41
N ALA A 95 3.15 15.05 19.53
CA ALA A 95 2.84 16.37 18.98
C ALA A 95 2.83 16.47 17.43
N THR A 96 2.67 15.36 16.72
CA THR A 96 2.35 15.33 15.27
C THR A 96 1.20 14.37 15.00
N VAL A 97 0.53 14.53 13.87
CA VAL A 97 -0.52 13.60 13.41
C VAL A 97 -0.26 13.29 11.95
N HIS A 98 -0.33 12.01 11.56
CA HIS A 98 -0.18 11.66 10.16
C HIS A 98 -1.34 12.25 9.32
N TRP A 99 -1.25 12.13 8.00
CA TRP A 99 -2.34 12.48 7.08
C TRP A 99 -2.76 11.29 6.19
N ARG A 100 -2.27 10.10 6.52
CA ARG A 100 -2.54 8.85 5.80
C ARG A 100 -2.81 7.71 6.78
N SER A 101 -3.57 6.73 6.32
CA SER A 101 -3.70 5.41 6.97
C SER A 101 -2.38 4.63 6.86
N SER A 102 -2.06 3.84 7.89
CA SER A 102 -0.95 2.88 7.86
C SER A 102 -1.33 1.69 6.97
N GLN A 103 -0.50 1.34 5.99
CA GLN A 103 -0.72 0.11 5.21
C GLN A 103 -0.28 -1.11 6.03
N THR A 104 -0.91 -2.26 5.80
CA THR A 104 -0.37 -3.52 6.34
C THR A 104 1.03 -3.80 5.81
N ILE A 105 1.89 -4.40 6.64
CA ILE A 105 3.19 -4.92 6.21
C ILE A 105 3.15 -6.38 5.75
N VAL A 106 2.00 -7.07 5.91
CA VAL A 106 1.84 -8.43 5.38
C VAL A 106 1.98 -8.40 3.86
N ASN A 107 2.76 -9.33 3.33
CA ASN A 107 3.12 -9.40 1.91
C ASN A 107 3.86 -8.16 1.37
N SER A 108 4.41 -7.30 2.25
CA SER A 108 5.13 -6.10 1.82
C SER A 108 6.40 -6.43 1.00
N ALA A 109 6.95 -7.61 1.21
CA ALA A 109 8.11 -8.16 0.50
C ALA A 109 7.95 -8.26 -1.03
N TYR A 110 6.71 -8.26 -1.53
CA TYR A 110 6.41 -8.37 -2.96
C TYR A 110 6.28 -7.02 -3.66
N TYR A 111 6.25 -5.90 -2.91
CA TYR A 111 6.22 -4.59 -3.53
C TYR A 111 7.59 -4.18 -4.07
N SER A 112 7.57 -3.62 -5.28
CA SER A 112 8.70 -2.89 -5.87
C SER A 112 8.70 -1.42 -5.46
N LYS A 113 7.56 -0.92 -4.97
CA LYS A 113 7.34 0.46 -4.55
C LYS A 113 6.50 0.49 -3.27
N LEU A 114 7.06 1.03 -2.19
CA LEU A 114 6.43 1.12 -0.88
C LEU A 114 5.91 2.54 -0.61
N PHE A 115 5.09 2.67 0.44
CA PHE A 115 4.20 3.81 0.72
C PHE A 115 3.08 3.99 -0.31
N TRP A 116 2.07 4.75 0.07
CA TRP A 116 0.93 5.11 -0.78
C TRP A 116 1.29 5.83 -2.09
N ALA A 117 2.41 6.56 -2.12
CA ALA A 117 2.88 7.26 -3.32
C ALA A 117 4.11 6.58 -3.97
N GLY A 118 4.43 5.33 -3.60
CA GLY A 118 5.55 4.57 -4.17
C GLY A 118 6.92 5.24 -3.95
N ALA A 119 7.09 5.85 -2.79
CA ALA A 119 8.23 6.73 -2.49
C ALA A 119 9.53 5.96 -2.15
N SER A 120 9.42 4.71 -1.70
CA SER A 120 10.57 3.84 -1.41
C SER A 120 10.59 2.64 -2.35
N LYS A 121 11.77 2.12 -2.67
CA LYS A 121 11.99 1.01 -3.61
C LYS A 121 12.32 -0.33 -2.92
N SER A 122 12.52 -0.32 -1.61
CA SER A 122 12.83 -1.51 -0.81
C SER A 122 12.45 -1.30 0.65
N LEU A 123 12.29 -2.38 1.41
CA LEU A 123 12.02 -2.33 2.84
C LEU A 123 13.19 -1.65 3.58
N GLU A 124 14.43 -1.93 3.17
CA GLU A 124 15.65 -1.30 3.69
C GLU A 124 15.67 0.21 3.51
N ALA A 125 15.04 0.75 2.46
CA ALA A 125 14.93 2.18 2.22
C ALA A 125 13.64 2.77 2.85
N GLN A 126 12.61 1.96 3.06
CA GLN A 126 11.35 2.39 3.65
C GLN A 126 11.49 2.59 5.16
N ALA A 127 12.10 1.63 5.87
CA ALA A 127 12.25 1.64 7.32
C ALA A 127 12.91 2.95 7.83
N PRO A 128 14.10 3.38 7.35
CA PRO A 128 14.69 4.65 7.76
C PRO A 128 13.85 5.85 7.35
N SER A 129 13.14 5.80 6.22
CA SER A 129 12.27 6.91 5.80
C SER A 129 11.08 7.11 6.74
N ALA A 130 10.59 6.06 7.38
CA ALA A 130 9.52 6.14 8.38
C ALA A 130 10.10 6.49 9.77
N ALA A 131 11.11 5.75 10.22
CA ALA A 131 11.72 5.94 11.54
C ALA A 131 12.35 7.33 11.73
N LYS A 132 12.96 7.90 10.69
CA LYS A 132 13.62 9.22 10.76
C LYS A 132 12.71 10.38 10.33
N GLY A 133 11.54 10.09 9.76
CA GLY A 133 10.61 11.11 9.29
C GLY A 133 10.01 11.90 10.46
N GLY A 134 10.04 13.23 10.40
CA GLY A 134 9.62 14.10 11.51
C GLY A 134 8.15 13.97 11.93
N VAL A 135 7.29 13.37 11.10
CA VAL A 135 5.88 13.08 11.43
C VAL A 135 5.69 11.69 12.05
N ALA A 136 6.57 10.73 11.77
CA ALA A 136 6.38 9.34 12.19
C ALA A 136 7.30 9.01 13.36
N GLY A 137 8.55 8.62 13.10
CA GLY A 137 9.47 8.24 14.18
C GLY A 137 10.33 9.39 14.73
N ASN A 138 10.59 10.43 13.93
CA ASN A 138 11.47 11.57 14.28
C ASN A 138 12.84 11.14 14.88
N GLY A 139 13.36 10.01 14.42
CA GLY A 139 14.63 9.43 14.88
C GLY A 139 15.86 10.10 14.25
N GLU A 140 16.92 10.20 15.04
CA GLU A 140 18.25 10.67 14.65
C GLU A 140 19.25 9.51 14.86
N ASP A 141 20.20 9.35 13.94
CA ASP A 141 21.06 8.16 13.86
C ASP A 141 21.95 8.01 15.11
N ASP A 142 22.62 9.08 15.55
CA ASP A 142 23.52 9.06 16.71
C ASP A 142 22.78 8.70 18.01
N VAL A 143 21.56 9.20 18.19
CA VAL A 143 20.75 8.92 19.37
C VAL A 143 20.29 7.47 19.37
N MET A 144 19.84 6.95 18.23
CA MET A 144 19.39 5.56 18.12
C MET A 144 20.55 4.59 18.32
N GLU A 145 21.71 4.84 17.70
CA GLU A 145 22.91 4.00 17.87
C GLU A 145 23.40 4.00 19.32
N ALA A 146 23.47 5.16 19.97
CA ALA A 146 23.85 5.26 21.38
C ALA A 146 22.92 4.45 22.29
N ARG A 147 21.60 4.48 22.04
CA ARG A 147 20.63 3.66 22.79
C ARG A 147 20.85 2.18 22.58
N LEU A 148 21.06 1.73 21.35
CA LEU A 148 21.36 0.32 21.07
C LEU A 148 22.68 -0.13 21.71
N ALA A 149 23.69 0.75 21.76
CA ALA A 149 24.98 0.48 22.39
C ALA A 149 24.88 0.26 23.92
N PHE A 150 23.92 0.91 24.59
CA PHE A 150 23.64 0.69 26.02
C PHE A 150 22.89 -0.63 26.31
N ILE A 151 22.76 -1.53 25.33
CA ILE A 151 22.05 -2.80 25.48
C ILE A 151 23.02 -3.93 25.13
N PRO A 152 23.62 -4.63 26.12
CA PRO A 152 24.65 -5.65 25.89
C PRO A 152 24.23 -6.72 24.90
N GLU A 153 22.99 -7.20 25.01
CA GLU A 153 22.45 -8.23 24.10
C GLU A 153 22.36 -7.73 22.64
N TYR A 154 22.07 -6.45 22.40
CA TYR A 154 22.12 -5.94 21.03
C TYR A 154 23.56 -5.86 20.51
N ARG A 155 24.54 -5.48 21.32
CA ARG A 155 25.95 -5.49 20.88
C ARG A 155 26.37 -6.88 20.41
N GLU A 156 26.08 -7.92 21.20
CA GLU A 156 26.36 -9.32 20.84
C GLU A 156 25.65 -9.71 19.54
N ARG A 157 24.35 -9.44 19.42
CA ARG A 157 23.57 -9.80 18.22
C ARG A 157 24.03 -9.06 16.96
N PHE A 158 24.40 -7.78 17.07
CA PHE A 158 24.93 -7.03 15.93
C PHE A 158 26.32 -7.53 15.52
N GLN A 159 27.18 -7.87 16.49
CA GLN A 159 28.48 -8.49 16.25
C GLN A 159 28.32 -9.86 15.56
N ASP A 160 27.37 -10.69 15.99
CA ASP A 160 27.12 -12.02 15.42
C ASP A 160 26.52 -11.94 14.00
N VAL A 161 25.56 -11.06 13.77
CA VAL A 161 24.83 -10.97 12.49
C VAL A 161 25.59 -10.18 11.44
N PHE A 162 26.26 -9.10 11.84
CA PHE A 162 26.87 -8.13 10.91
C PHE A 162 28.38 -7.96 11.09
N GLY A 163 28.95 -8.44 12.20
CA GLY A 163 30.36 -8.21 12.51
C GLY A 163 30.63 -6.83 13.12
N ASP A 164 29.59 -6.10 13.54
CA ASP A 164 29.72 -4.75 14.06
C ASP A 164 30.21 -4.76 15.52
N GLU A 165 31.26 -3.97 15.84
CA GLU A 165 31.71 -3.77 17.22
C GLU A 165 30.64 -3.07 18.07
N TRP A 166 29.93 -2.12 17.45
CA TRP A 166 28.83 -1.37 18.05
C TRP A 166 27.63 -1.36 17.09
N PRO A 167 26.38 -1.44 17.57
CA PRO A 167 25.20 -1.44 16.71
C PRO A 167 25.16 -0.26 15.74
N LEU A 168 25.15 -0.55 14.44
CA LEU A 168 25.02 0.46 13.39
C LEU A 168 23.58 0.54 12.90
N ILE A 169 23.02 1.74 12.81
CA ILE A 169 21.60 1.92 12.50
C ILE A 169 21.25 1.39 11.10
N ASN A 170 22.16 1.49 10.15
CA ASN A 170 21.97 0.96 8.79
C ASN A 170 21.82 -0.57 8.78
N ASN A 171 22.46 -1.28 9.70
CA ASN A 171 22.30 -2.72 9.85
C ASN A 171 21.02 -3.07 10.62
N ALA A 172 20.57 -2.20 11.52
CA ALA A 172 19.24 -2.32 12.15
C ALA A 172 18.12 -2.32 11.08
N TRP A 173 18.18 -1.42 10.10
CA TRP A 173 17.20 -1.39 8.99
C TRP A 173 17.21 -2.65 8.14
N LYS A 174 18.39 -3.25 7.91
CA LYS A 174 18.49 -4.55 7.22
C LYS A 174 17.88 -5.68 8.03
N ALA A 175 18.06 -5.68 9.35
CA ALA A 175 17.46 -6.67 10.23
C ALA A 175 15.93 -6.53 10.26
N ILE A 176 15.40 -5.32 10.44
CA ILE A 176 13.95 -5.04 10.39
C ILE A 176 13.36 -5.50 9.05
N ALA A 177 13.98 -5.11 7.93
CA ALA A 177 13.54 -5.54 6.61
C ALA A 177 13.61 -7.07 6.42
N ALA A 178 14.50 -7.77 7.12
CA ALA A 178 14.53 -9.23 7.11
C ALA A 178 13.32 -9.83 7.85
N PHE A 179 12.97 -9.28 9.00
CA PHE A 179 11.76 -9.65 9.73
C PHE A 179 10.48 -9.39 8.93
N GLU A 180 10.32 -8.20 8.33
CA GLU A 180 9.14 -7.86 7.52
C GLU A 180 8.91 -8.84 6.37
N ARG A 181 9.98 -9.40 5.79
CA ARG A 181 9.90 -10.42 4.73
C ARG A 181 9.37 -11.78 5.18
N THR A 182 9.27 -12.01 6.48
CA THR A 182 8.67 -13.22 7.04
C THR A 182 7.14 -13.12 7.17
N LEU A 183 6.59 -11.90 7.13
CA LEU A 183 5.16 -11.67 7.28
C LEU A 183 4.48 -11.82 5.92
N VAL A 184 4.20 -13.07 5.57
CA VAL A 184 3.76 -13.45 4.23
C VAL A 184 2.63 -14.46 4.32
N GLN A 185 1.54 -14.19 3.60
CA GLN A 185 0.39 -15.10 3.46
C GLN A 185 0.25 -15.50 2.00
N ARG A 186 0.32 -16.81 1.74
CA ARG A 186 0.31 -17.43 0.39
C ARG A 186 -0.63 -18.63 0.28
N ASP A 187 -1.47 -18.83 1.29
CA ASP A 187 -2.30 -19.99 1.52
C ASP A 187 -3.77 -19.59 1.73
N THR A 188 -4.19 -18.53 1.03
CA THR A 188 -5.58 -18.07 1.03
C THR A 188 -6.48 -19.06 0.26
N PRO A 189 -7.82 -19.00 0.46
CA PRO A 189 -8.76 -19.75 -0.37
C PRO A 189 -8.52 -19.55 -1.89
N PHE A 190 -8.27 -18.31 -2.32
CA PHE A 190 -7.91 -18.02 -3.71
C PHE A 190 -6.58 -18.67 -4.14
N ASP A 191 -5.53 -18.64 -3.31
CA ASP A 191 -4.25 -19.27 -3.64
C ASP A 191 -4.40 -20.79 -3.79
N LYS A 192 -5.21 -21.43 -2.95
CA LYS A 192 -5.51 -22.87 -3.07
C LYS A 192 -6.25 -23.16 -4.37
N TYR A 193 -7.25 -22.35 -4.71
CA TYR A 193 -7.99 -22.46 -5.96
C TYR A 193 -7.09 -22.34 -7.20
N MET A 194 -6.14 -21.41 -7.19
CA MET A 194 -5.16 -21.27 -8.28
C MET A 194 -4.15 -22.42 -8.34
N ASN A 195 -3.94 -23.15 -7.24
CA ASN A 195 -3.08 -24.34 -7.17
C ASN A 195 -3.88 -25.65 -7.32
N ASP A 196 -4.89 -25.64 -8.20
CA ASP A 196 -5.71 -26.79 -8.60
C ASP A 196 -6.66 -27.37 -7.52
N ASP A 197 -6.90 -26.64 -6.41
CA ASP A 197 -7.96 -26.99 -5.45
C ASP A 197 -9.27 -26.26 -5.79
N GLY A 198 -9.99 -26.79 -6.80
CA GLY A 198 -11.21 -26.15 -7.33
C GLY A 198 -12.37 -25.97 -6.33
N ASP A 199 -12.32 -26.68 -5.20
CA ASP A 199 -13.31 -26.60 -4.12
C ASP A 199 -12.92 -25.57 -3.04
N ALA A 200 -11.73 -24.97 -3.12
CA ALA A 200 -11.28 -23.93 -2.19
C ALA A 200 -12.06 -22.61 -2.33
N LEU A 201 -12.70 -22.37 -3.47
CA LEU A 201 -13.69 -21.31 -3.64
C LEU A 201 -15.09 -21.91 -3.77
N GLY A 202 -16.02 -21.37 -2.99
CA GLY A 202 -17.46 -21.58 -3.15
C GLY A 202 -18.01 -20.93 -4.41
N GLU A 203 -19.26 -21.27 -4.74
CA GLU A 203 -19.90 -20.80 -5.97
C GLU A 203 -20.11 -19.28 -6.01
N ALA A 204 -20.33 -18.63 -4.86
CA ALA A 204 -20.44 -17.18 -4.76
C ALA A 204 -19.09 -16.49 -5.02
N GLU A 205 -18.00 -16.99 -4.41
CA GLU A 205 -16.65 -16.48 -4.66
C GLU A 205 -16.23 -16.65 -6.13
N LYS A 206 -16.62 -17.75 -6.78
CA LYS A 206 -16.39 -17.96 -8.22
C LYS A 206 -17.16 -16.96 -9.09
N ARG A 207 -18.41 -16.63 -8.73
CA ARG A 207 -19.17 -15.55 -9.39
C ARG A 207 -18.53 -14.19 -9.14
N GLY A 208 -18.07 -13.93 -7.92
CA GLY A 208 -17.32 -12.73 -7.55
C GLY A 208 -16.02 -12.57 -8.35
N LEU A 209 -15.26 -13.65 -8.54
CA LEU A 209 -14.08 -13.67 -9.40
C LEU A 209 -14.43 -13.31 -10.85
N ALA A 210 -15.51 -13.88 -11.39
CA ALA A 210 -15.97 -13.57 -12.75
C ALA A 210 -16.41 -12.08 -12.88
N LEU A 211 -17.04 -11.51 -11.85
CA LEU A 211 -17.34 -10.08 -11.79
C LEU A 211 -16.07 -9.24 -11.75
N PHE A 212 -15.11 -9.60 -10.88
CA PHE A 212 -13.84 -8.93 -10.69
C PHE A 212 -13.03 -8.82 -11.99
N GLN A 213 -12.99 -9.89 -12.78
CA GLN A 213 -12.31 -9.94 -14.09
C GLN A 213 -13.15 -9.39 -15.25
N GLY A 214 -14.47 -9.29 -15.07
CA GLY A 214 -15.42 -8.95 -16.12
C GLY A 214 -16.14 -7.63 -15.82
N LYS A 215 -17.41 -7.74 -15.41
CA LYS A 215 -18.32 -6.58 -15.29
C LYS A 215 -17.80 -5.49 -14.35
N ALA A 216 -17.24 -5.86 -13.20
CA ALA A 216 -16.70 -4.91 -12.22
C ALA A 216 -15.33 -4.36 -12.64
N ASN A 217 -14.62 -5.09 -13.51
CA ASN A 217 -13.35 -4.72 -14.13
C ASN A 217 -12.26 -4.26 -13.14
N CYS A 218 -12.27 -4.82 -11.93
CA CYS A 218 -11.29 -4.51 -10.89
C CYS A 218 -9.87 -4.96 -11.28
N VAL A 219 -9.77 -5.99 -12.11
CA VAL A 219 -8.51 -6.60 -12.57
C VAL A 219 -7.59 -5.60 -13.30
N GLU A 220 -8.13 -4.56 -13.94
CA GLU A 220 -7.33 -3.54 -14.66
C GLU A 220 -6.26 -2.87 -13.78
N CYS A 221 -6.53 -2.73 -12.49
CA CYS A 221 -5.57 -2.17 -11.53
C CYS A 221 -5.07 -3.27 -10.57
N HIS A 222 -5.93 -4.22 -10.24
CA HIS A 222 -5.66 -5.28 -9.26
C HIS A 222 -5.43 -6.62 -9.95
N ASN A 223 -4.31 -6.70 -10.68
CA ASN A 223 -3.90 -7.88 -11.44
C ASN A 223 -2.65 -8.58 -10.87
N GLY A 224 -2.26 -9.68 -11.52
CA GLY A 224 -1.08 -10.46 -11.17
C GLY A 224 -1.23 -11.22 -9.84
N PRO A 225 -0.16 -11.94 -9.43
CA PRO A 225 -0.15 -12.66 -8.16
C PRO A 225 -0.36 -11.76 -6.93
N LEU A 226 -0.01 -10.48 -7.00
CA LEU A 226 -0.12 -9.55 -5.87
C LEU A 226 -1.48 -8.83 -5.81
N PHE A 227 -2.38 -9.01 -6.79
CA PHE A 227 -3.60 -8.18 -6.92
C PHE A 227 -3.29 -6.68 -6.91
N SER A 228 -2.23 -6.30 -7.62
CA SER A 228 -1.73 -4.93 -7.70
C SER A 228 -0.76 -4.79 -8.87
N ASP A 229 -1.09 -3.90 -9.79
CA ASP A 229 -0.20 -3.44 -10.86
C ASP A 229 0.90 -2.48 -10.37
N GLN A 230 0.78 -1.98 -9.13
CA GLN A 230 1.62 -0.94 -8.53
C GLN A 230 1.79 0.33 -9.41
N LYS A 231 0.82 0.59 -10.30
CA LYS A 231 0.65 1.84 -11.05
C LYS A 231 -0.10 2.86 -10.18
N TYR A 232 -0.40 4.03 -10.73
CA TYR A 232 -0.90 5.17 -9.96
C TYR A 232 -2.20 5.74 -10.54
N TYR A 233 -3.23 5.83 -9.70
CA TYR A 233 -4.58 6.21 -10.10
C TYR A 233 -5.18 7.22 -9.14
N ASN A 234 -6.01 8.13 -9.67
CA ASN A 234 -6.84 9.01 -8.85
C ASN A 234 -8.27 8.49 -8.90
N LEU A 235 -8.72 7.91 -7.80
CA LEU A 235 -10.04 7.33 -7.66
C LEU A 235 -11.12 8.37 -7.30
N GLY A 236 -10.70 9.58 -6.93
CA GLY A 236 -11.59 10.57 -6.34
C GLY A 236 -12.00 10.23 -4.92
N VAL A 237 -11.15 9.52 -4.16
CA VAL A 237 -11.39 9.25 -2.73
C VAL A 237 -11.66 10.57 -2.03
N PRO A 238 -12.78 10.73 -1.29
CA PRO A 238 -13.10 11.96 -0.59
C PRO A 238 -11.99 12.35 0.38
N ARG A 239 -11.77 13.66 0.54
CA ARG A 239 -10.84 14.18 1.53
C ARG A 239 -11.31 13.77 2.94
N HIS A 240 -10.36 13.45 3.81
CA HIS A 240 -10.65 13.22 5.23
C HIS A 240 -10.99 14.55 5.94
N ASP A 241 -12.15 14.64 6.60
CA ASP A 241 -12.66 15.88 7.18
C ASP A 241 -11.87 16.41 8.37
N GLY A 242 -11.12 15.55 9.06
CA GLY A 242 -10.28 15.96 10.19
C GLY A 242 -9.30 17.09 9.90
N TRP A 243 -8.94 17.36 8.63
CA TRP A 243 -8.18 18.57 8.29
C TRP A 243 -8.93 19.86 8.65
N LEU A 244 -10.26 19.89 8.53
CA LEU A 244 -11.10 21.05 8.82
C LEU A 244 -11.28 21.30 10.33
N GLU A 245 -11.10 20.25 11.15
CA GLU A 245 -11.50 20.25 12.54
C GLU A 245 -10.33 20.30 13.53
N ASP A 246 -9.11 19.96 13.07
CA ASP A 246 -7.95 19.80 13.94
C ASP A 246 -6.74 20.64 13.49
N GLY A 247 -6.36 21.59 14.33
CA GLY A 247 -5.20 22.46 14.09
C GLY A 247 -3.88 21.70 13.96
N MET A 248 -3.68 20.60 14.68
CA MET A 248 -2.46 19.79 14.57
C MET A 248 -2.41 19.02 13.26
N LYS A 249 -3.55 18.55 12.74
CA LYS A 249 -3.63 17.96 11.39
C LYS A 249 -3.31 19.01 10.32
N GLN A 250 -3.80 20.24 10.46
CA GLN A 250 -3.45 21.33 9.55
C GLN A 250 -1.96 21.68 9.58
N ILE A 251 -1.39 21.83 10.79
CA ILE A 251 0.03 22.15 10.98
C ILE A 251 0.90 21.05 10.36
N THR A 252 0.63 19.79 10.69
CA THR A 252 1.43 18.66 10.21
C THR A 252 1.30 18.51 8.69
N PHE A 253 0.09 18.61 8.15
CA PHE A 253 -0.12 18.54 6.70
C PHE A 253 0.60 19.69 5.96
N ARG A 254 0.54 20.92 6.47
CA ARG A 254 1.27 22.06 5.90
C ARG A 254 2.79 21.88 6.00
N PHE A 255 3.30 21.38 7.12
CA PHE A 255 4.70 21.02 7.26
C PHE A 255 5.13 20.03 6.18
N GLU A 256 4.35 18.98 5.93
CA GLU A 256 4.64 17.99 4.88
C GLU A 256 4.57 18.57 3.47
N LEU A 257 3.56 19.40 3.17
CA LEU A 257 3.51 20.14 1.90
C LEU A 257 4.82 20.91 1.69
N TYR A 258 5.26 21.67 2.70
CA TYR A 258 6.50 22.45 2.63
C TYR A 258 7.75 21.57 2.50
N ALA A 259 7.89 20.57 3.38
CA ALA A 259 9.06 19.68 3.43
C ALA A 259 9.22 18.84 2.15
N LYS A 260 8.11 18.51 1.48
CA LYS A 260 8.14 17.85 0.17
C LYS A 260 8.37 18.82 -0.98
N GLY A 261 8.47 20.13 -0.75
CA GLY A 261 8.73 21.13 -1.79
C GLY A 261 7.58 21.25 -2.79
N VAL A 262 6.35 21.46 -2.29
CA VAL A 262 5.25 21.95 -3.14
C VAL A 262 5.39 23.47 -3.37
N THR A 263 4.66 24.02 -4.34
CA THR A 263 4.70 25.48 -4.59
C THR A 263 4.07 26.26 -3.44
N GLU A 264 4.39 27.55 -3.29
CA GLU A 264 3.77 28.39 -2.27
C GLU A 264 2.23 28.46 -2.44
N GLU A 265 1.76 28.53 -3.68
CA GLU A 265 0.34 28.49 -4.02
C GLU A 265 -0.33 27.22 -3.47
N ASP A 266 0.29 26.05 -3.70
CA ASP A 266 -0.23 24.77 -3.22
C ASP A 266 -0.13 24.65 -1.70
N TYR A 267 0.99 25.07 -1.11
CA TYR A 267 1.18 25.10 0.35
C TYR A 267 0.08 25.90 1.05
N ARG A 268 -0.37 27.02 0.46
CA ARG A 268 -1.40 27.88 1.04
C ARG A 268 -2.80 27.29 0.90
N ASN A 269 -3.09 26.64 -0.23
CA ASN A 269 -4.46 26.35 -0.66
C ASN A 269 -4.85 24.87 -0.65
N LEU A 270 -3.91 23.93 -0.75
CA LEU A 270 -4.23 22.51 -0.74
C LEU A 270 -4.76 22.07 0.63
N LYS A 271 -5.84 21.32 0.59
CA LYS A 271 -6.48 20.70 1.76
C LYS A 271 -6.50 19.18 1.66
N ASP A 272 -6.37 18.65 0.44
CA ASP A 272 -6.38 17.23 0.15
C ASP A 272 -4.98 16.73 -0.27
N ASP A 273 -4.72 15.44 -0.06
CA ASP A 273 -3.41 14.83 -0.26
C ASP A 273 -3.07 14.74 -1.76
N PRO A 274 -2.04 15.47 -2.24
CA PRO A 274 -1.71 15.49 -3.66
C PRO A 274 -1.01 14.20 -4.13
N GLY A 275 -0.76 13.23 -3.25
CA GLY A 275 -0.35 11.87 -3.61
C GLY A 275 1.00 11.83 -4.33
N LEU A 276 1.02 11.24 -5.52
CA LEU A 276 2.20 11.08 -6.38
C LEU A 276 2.87 12.42 -6.74
N TYR A 277 2.14 13.54 -6.72
CA TYR A 277 2.71 14.87 -6.95
C TYR A 277 3.88 15.20 -6.01
N PHE A 278 3.88 14.68 -4.77
CA PHE A 278 5.03 14.85 -3.86
C PHE A 278 6.35 14.36 -4.46
N ARG A 279 6.29 13.44 -5.41
CA ARG A 279 7.44 12.85 -6.09
C ARG A 279 7.69 13.47 -7.45
N THR A 280 6.64 13.56 -8.29
CA THR A 280 6.82 13.91 -9.71
C THR A 280 6.79 15.40 -9.97
N LYS A 281 6.16 16.19 -9.07
CA LYS A 281 5.87 17.61 -9.26
C LYS A 281 5.04 17.93 -10.51
N GLN A 282 4.42 16.93 -11.13
CA GLN A 282 3.56 17.12 -12.30
C GLN A 282 2.12 17.36 -11.85
N LYS A 283 1.51 18.47 -12.28
CA LYS A 283 0.12 18.81 -11.91
C LYS A 283 -0.88 17.70 -12.21
N ARG A 284 -0.67 16.93 -13.29
CA ARG A 284 -1.49 15.79 -13.70
C ARG A 284 -1.45 14.58 -12.75
N ASP A 285 -0.53 14.56 -11.80
CA ASP A 285 -0.36 13.46 -10.84
C ASP A 285 -0.94 13.77 -9.47
N LYS A 286 -1.52 14.96 -9.27
CA LYS A 286 -2.21 15.29 -8.02
C LYS A 286 -3.40 14.34 -7.79
N GLY A 287 -3.49 13.82 -6.57
CA GLY A 287 -4.53 12.89 -6.13
C GLY A 287 -4.31 11.44 -6.59
N LYS A 288 -3.19 11.13 -7.26
CA LYS A 288 -2.87 9.75 -7.66
C LYS A 288 -2.14 9.00 -6.57
N PHE A 289 -2.55 7.76 -6.32
CA PHE A 289 -1.93 6.86 -5.36
C PHE A 289 -1.60 5.53 -6.01
N ARG A 290 -0.59 4.85 -5.48
CA ARG A 290 -0.20 3.52 -5.91
C ARG A 290 -1.31 2.54 -5.58
N THR A 291 -1.67 1.66 -6.50
CA THR A 291 -2.61 0.56 -6.26
C THR A 291 -2.07 -0.33 -5.14
N PRO A 292 -2.74 -0.43 -3.96
CA PRO A 292 -2.36 -1.42 -2.95
C PRO A 292 -2.75 -2.84 -3.40
N SER A 293 -2.14 -3.85 -2.81
CA SER A 293 -2.58 -5.25 -2.91
C SER A 293 -3.92 -5.42 -2.23
N LEU A 294 -4.77 -6.29 -2.78
CA LEU A 294 -6.00 -6.76 -2.13
C LEU A 294 -5.79 -8.01 -1.26
N ARG A 295 -4.55 -8.49 -1.12
CA ARG A 295 -4.26 -9.61 -0.23
C ARG A 295 -4.30 -9.15 1.22
N TYR A 296 -4.81 -10.01 2.09
CA TYR A 296 -4.87 -9.79 3.54
C TYR A 296 -5.76 -8.59 3.96
N THR A 297 -6.61 -8.05 3.06
CA THR A 297 -7.40 -6.85 3.37
C THR A 297 -8.53 -7.08 4.36
N LEU A 298 -8.91 -8.33 4.62
CA LEU A 298 -9.96 -8.68 5.59
C LEU A 298 -9.70 -8.10 6.99
N TYR A 299 -8.43 -7.89 7.35
CA TYR A 299 -8.01 -7.46 8.68
C TYR A 299 -7.51 -6.00 8.73
N THR A 300 -7.61 -5.25 7.64
CA THR A 300 -6.90 -3.95 7.49
C THR A 300 -7.84 -2.76 7.31
N ALA A 301 -9.07 -2.88 7.79
CA ALA A 301 -9.97 -1.74 7.87
C ALA A 301 -9.38 -0.65 8.82
N PRO A 302 -9.61 0.65 8.54
CA PRO A 302 -10.34 1.20 7.39
C PRO A 302 -9.49 1.32 6.11
N TYR A 303 -10.17 1.44 4.97
CA TYR A 303 -9.60 1.37 3.62
C TYR A 303 -9.32 2.74 3.00
N MET A 304 -8.52 2.72 1.92
CA MET A 304 -7.97 3.89 1.21
C MET A 304 -6.83 4.60 1.96
N HIS A 305 -6.17 5.51 1.24
CA HIS A 305 -5.00 6.24 1.74
C HIS A 305 -5.27 7.07 3.00
N ASN A 306 -6.53 7.38 3.28
CA ASN A 306 -6.98 8.23 4.38
C ASN A 306 -8.07 7.57 5.24
N GLY A 307 -8.32 6.26 5.04
CA GLY A 307 -9.30 5.52 5.83
C GLY A 307 -10.76 5.94 5.63
N ALA A 308 -11.12 6.40 4.42
CA ALA A 308 -12.45 6.94 4.14
C ALA A 308 -13.59 5.92 4.25
N PHE A 309 -13.28 4.61 4.20
CA PHE A 309 -14.28 3.54 4.22
C PHE A 309 -13.95 2.52 5.32
N PHE A 310 -14.91 2.15 6.14
CA PHE A 310 -14.72 1.20 7.25
C PHE A 310 -14.93 -0.26 6.84
N GLY A 311 -15.67 -0.49 5.75
CA GLY A 311 -15.99 -1.83 5.24
C GLY A 311 -15.59 -2.01 3.77
N LEU A 312 -15.37 -3.27 3.36
CA LEU A 312 -15.13 -3.59 1.95
C LEU A 312 -16.40 -3.41 1.10
N ASP A 313 -17.57 -3.55 1.70
CA ASP A 313 -18.87 -3.21 1.12
C ASP A 313 -18.94 -1.73 0.72
N GLU A 314 -18.50 -0.81 1.59
CA GLU A 314 -18.42 0.62 1.27
C GLU A 314 -17.42 0.89 0.13
N VAL A 315 -16.32 0.14 0.07
CA VAL A 315 -15.36 0.22 -1.03
C VAL A 315 -15.99 -0.25 -2.35
N ILE A 316 -16.73 -1.36 -2.32
CA ILE A 316 -17.44 -1.89 -3.48
C ILE A 316 -18.49 -0.89 -3.97
N ASP A 317 -19.28 -0.32 -3.06
CA ASP A 317 -20.27 0.71 -3.40
C ASP A 317 -19.60 1.95 -4.03
N PHE A 318 -18.49 2.42 -3.46
CA PHE A 318 -17.71 3.51 -4.03
C PHE A 318 -17.25 3.24 -5.47
N TYR A 319 -16.76 2.03 -5.76
CA TYR A 319 -16.39 1.66 -7.13
C TYR A 319 -17.61 1.45 -8.03
N ASN A 320 -18.72 0.92 -7.50
CA ASN A 320 -19.97 0.73 -8.23
C ASN A 320 -20.57 2.05 -8.72
N GLU A 321 -20.35 3.13 -7.97
CA GLU A 321 -20.71 4.51 -8.34
C GLU A 321 -19.72 5.15 -9.35
N GLY A 322 -18.62 4.47 -9.70
CA GLY A 322 -17.57 4.96 -10.58
C GLY A 322 -16.51 5.79 -9.87
N GLY A 323 -16.30 5.56 -8.57
CA GLY A 323 -15.40 6.33 -7.71
C GLY A 323 -15.93 7.74 -7.43
N GLY A 324 -15.27 8.45 -6.53
CA GLY A 324 -15.75 9.72 -6.00
C GLY A 324 -15.26 10.95 -6.76
N THR A 325 -15.36 12.09 -6.08
CA THR A 325 -14.82 13.38 -6.49
C THR A 325 -14.00 13.96 -5.33
N ASN A 326 -12.80 14.43 -5.63
CA ASN A 326 -11.92 15.08 -4.67
C ASN A 326 -11.42 16.43 -5.20
N ASP A 327 -10.55 17.11 -4.44
CA ASP A 327 -10.01 18.43 -4.82
C ASP A 327 -9.17 18.38 -6.13
N PHE A 328 -8.89 17.17 -6.64
CA PHE A 328 -8.12 16.89 -7.85
C PHE A 328 -8.93 16.20 -8.96
N ALA A 329 -10.25 16.41 -9.00
CA ALA A 329 -11.16 15.75 -9.95
C ALA A 329 -10.72 15.84 -11.43
N ALA A 330 -10.03 16.91 -11.83
CA ALA A 330 -9.47 17.07 -13.18
C ALA A 330 -8.46 15.97 -13.58
N ASN A 331 -7.88 15.28 -12.59
CA ASN A 331 -6.91 14.20 -12.77
C ASN A 331 -7.52 12.80 -12.55
N LYS A 332 -8.85 12.68 -12.37
CA LYS A 332 -9.52 11.39 -12.10
C LYS A 332 -9.21 10.39 -13.22
N THR A 333 -8.95 9.14 -12.84
CA THR A 333 -8.68 8.07 -13.80
C THR A 333 -9.93 7.81 -14.64
N ARG A 334 -9.77 7.81 -15.98
CA ARG A 334 -10.89 7.79 -16.94
C ARG A 334 -11.65 6.47 -17.03
N ILE A 335 -11.02 5.36 -16.62
CA ILE A 335 -11.64 4.03 -16.65
C ILE A 335 -12.75 3.89 -15.61
N LEU A 336 -12.72 4.72 -14.55
CA LEU A 336 -13.71 4.70 -13.48
C LEU A 336 -15.04 5.25 -13.98
N LYS A 337 -16.04 4.36 -14.01
CA LYS A 337 -17.41 4.63 -14.43
C LYS A 337 -18.35 3.79 -13.56
N PRO A 338 -19.62 4.20 -13.39
CA PRO A 338 -20.59 3.37 -12.68
C PRO A 338 -20.65 1.96 -13.26
N LEU A 339 -20.58 0.95 -12.40
CA LEU A 339 -20.49 -0.47 -12.79
C LEU A 339 -21.88 -1.10 -12.94
N GLY A 340 -22.89 -0.55 -12.25
CA GLY A 340 -24.27 -1.04 -12.30
C GLY A 340 -24.40 -2.46 -11.75
N LEU A 341 -23.65 -2.77 -10.69
CA LEU A 341 -23.74 -4.03 -9.95
C LEU A 341 -25.05 -4.07 -9.15
N THR A 342 -25.73 -5.21 -9.18
CA THR A 342 -26.85 -5.51 -8.27
C THR A 342 -26.35 -5.80 -6.86
N ASP A 343 -27.24 -5.84 -5.87
CA ASP A 343 -26.86 -6.18 -4.50
C ASP A 343 -26.25 -7.60 -4.40
N ASP A 344 -26.85 -8.59 -5.09
CA ASP A 344 -26.29 -9.94 -5.17
C ASP A 344 -24.88 -9.98 -5.82
N GLU A 345 -24.65 -9.18 -6.86
CA GLU A 345 -23.33 -9.10 -7.50
C GLU A 345 -22.29 -8.45 -6.58
N LYS A 346 -22.69 -7.45 -5.78
CA LYS A 346 -21.81 -6.83 -4.78
C LYS A 346 -21.47 -7.82 -3.66
N GLU A 347 -22.42 -8.61 -3.22
CA GLU A 347 -22.20 -9.65 -2.20
C GLU A 347 -21.26 -10.76 -2.73
N ASP A 348 -21.47 -11.25 -3.95
CA ASP A 348 -20.58 -12.22 -4.59
C ASP A 348 -19.14 -11.64 -4.72
N LEU A 349 -19.01 -10.37 -5.12
CA LEU A 349 -17.72 -9.69 -5.21
C LEU A 349 -17.05 -9.55 -3.84
N LEU A 350 -17.81 -9.20 -2.80
CA LEU A 350 -17.31 -9.14 -1.43
C LEU A 350 -16.75 -10.49 -0.97
N MET A 351 -17.51 -11.58 -1.15
CA MET A 351 -17.05 -12.93 -0.79
C MET A 351 -15.75 -13.27 -1.51
N PHE A 352 -15.63 -12.93 -2.80
CA PHE A 352 -14.36 -13.10 -3.53
C PHE A 352 -13.21 -12.29 -2.92
N LEU A 353 -13.42 -11.02 -2.55
CA LEU A 353 -12.37 -10.19 -1.93
C LEU A 353 -11.93 -10.77 -0.57
N GLU A 354 -12.85 -11.31 0.22
CA GLU A 354 -12.54 -11.97 1.49
C GLU A 354 -11.69 -13.24 1.28
N SER A 355 -11.92 -13.97 0.19
CA SER A 355 -11.13 -15.16 -0.20
C SER A 355 -9.64 -14.86 -0.50
N LEU A 356 -9.28 -13.57 -0.63
CA LEU A 356 -7.89 -13.10 -0.79
C LEU A 356 -7.15 -12.98 0.55
N SER A 357 -7.79 -13.38 1.66
CA SER A 357 -7.22 -13.43 2.99
C SER A 357 -7.40 -14.85 3.58
N GLY A 358 -6.32 -15.43 4.09
CA GLY A 358 -6.35 -16.63 4.94
C GLY A 358 -6.47 -16.25 6.42
N GLU A 359 -6.07 -17.15 7.33
CA GLU A 359 -6.10 -16.88 8.77
C GLU A 359 -5.28 -15.65 9.18
N GLU A 360 -5.77 -14.90 10.17
CA GLU A 360 -5.09 -13.71 10.68
C GLU A 360 -3.71 -14.07 11.26
N ILE A 361 -2.67 -13.40 10.76
CA ILE A 361 -1.31 -13.52 11.25
C ILE A 361 -1.20 -12.71 12.54
N LEU A 362 -1.26 -13.40 13.67
CA LEU A 362 -1.04 -12.80 14.98
C LEU A 362 0.38 -13.09 15.48
N MET A 363 0.91 -12.18 16.31
CA MET A 363 2.23 -12.34 16.93
C MET A 363 2.28 -11.70 18.30
N GLU A 364 2.87 -12.40 19.26
CA GLU A 364 3.24 -11.82 20.55
C GLU A 364 4.49 -10.95 20.42
N ALA A 365 4.46 -9.78 21.05
CA ALA A 365 5.61 -8.89 21.12
C ALA A 365 6.79 -9.62 21.80
N PRO A 366 8.02 -9.55 21.25
CA PRO A 366 9.18 -10.15 21.86
C PRO A 366 9.50 -9.47 23.19
N LYS A 367 10.11 -10.22 24.12
CA LYS A 367 10.67 -9.62 25.32
C LYS A 367 11.92 -8.82 24.95
N LEU A 368 11.87 -7.51 25.12
CA LEU A 368 13.00 -6.64 24.77
C LEU A 368 14.11 -6.69 25.83
N PRO A 369 15.38 -6.62 25.41
CA PRO A 369 16.54 -6.58 26.30
C PRO A 369 16.61 -5.26 27.07
N LYS A 370 17.18 -5.29 28.27
CA LYS A 370 17.26 -4.12 29.15
C LYS A 370 18.46 -3.25 28.80
N TYR A 371 18.36 -1.97 29.15
CA TYR A 371 19.52 -1.09 29.22
C TYR A 371 20.45 -1.51 30.35
N GLU A 372 21.75 -1.38 30.11
CA GLU A 372 22.79 -1.48 31.12
C GLU A 372 23.79 -0.33 30.95
N PRO A 373 24.35 0.23 32.04
CA PRO A 373 25.44 1.19 31.93
C PRO A 373 26.60 0.60 31.13
N LEU A 374 27.28 1.43 30.33
CA LEU A 374 28.53 0.98 29.71
C LEU A 374 29.53 0.62 30.81
N ALA A 375 30.10 -0.58 30.71
CA ALA A 375 31.20 -0.97 31.58
C ALA A 375 32.33 0.06 31.41
N MET A 376 32.79 0.61 32.54
CA MET A 376 33.97 1.46 32.60
C MET A 376 35.18 0.52 32.64
N ASP A 377 35.67 0.10 31.47
CA ASP A 377 36.91 -0.65 31.36
C ASP A 377 38.12 0.28 31.27
#